data_AF-A0A955ZIE5-F1
#
_entry.id   AF-A0A955ZIE5-F1
#
_cell.length_a   1.000
_cell.length_b   1.000
_cell.length_c   1.000
_cell.angle_alpha   90.00
_cell.angle_beta   90.00
_cell.angle_gamma   90.00
#
_symmetry.space_group_name_H-M   'P 1'
#
loop_
_entity.id
_entity.type
_entity.pdbx_description
1 polymer ?
#
loop_
_entity_poly.entity_id
_entity_poly.type
_entity_poly.pdbx_seq_one_letter_code
_entity_poly.pdbx_strand_id
1 'polypeptide(L)'
;SPTDVPTAASDDDSAWKQIGDALGAGKERRAAELLRGLAQSNDAQTRGKAALGLAQLAASRGDCAQARALAAGVIHDAASPTLTRRAQALVSQCR
;
A
#
# COMPACT_ATOMS: atom_id res chain seq x y z
N SER A 1 4.23 -38.41 -6.83
CA SER A 1 3.30 -37.39 -6.31
C SER A 1 3.84 -36.03 -6.66
N PRO A 2 3.12 -35.18 -7.40
CA PRO A 2 3.56 -33.79 -7.59
C PRO A 2 3.22 -33.00 -6.33
N THR A 3 4.23 -32.37 -5.74
CA THR A 3 4.07 -31.44 -4.62
C THR A 3 3.64 -30.10 -5.21
N ASP A 4 2.34 -29.85 -5.25
CA ASP A 4 1.77 -28.56 -5.63
C ASP A 4 1.88 -27.62 -4.41
N VAL A 5 2.68 -26.57 -4.51
CA VAL A 5 2.72 -25.47 -3.53
C VAL A 5 2.47 -24.17 -4.28
N PRO A 6 1.26 -23.60 -4.15
CA PRO A 6 1.09 -22.19 -4.45
C PRO A 6 0.04 -21.57 -3.50
N THR A 7 0.44 -21.01 -2.35
CA THR A 7 -0.55 -20.29 -1.51
C THR A 7 0.11 -19.17 -0.70
N ALA A 8 0.67 -18.20 -1.39
CA ALA A 8 0.95 -16.89 -0.80
C ALA A 8 0.69 -15.79 -1.83
N ALA A 9 1.11 -16.01 -3.09
CA ALA A 9 0.83 -15.08 -4.19
C ALA A 9 -0.67 -14.91 -4.48
N SER A 10 -1.47 -15.98 -4.35
CA SER A 10 -2.90 -15.97 -4.67
C SER A 10 -3.75 -15.12 -3.71
N ASP A 11 -3.33 -15.03 -2.45
CA ASP A 11 -4.05 -14.26 -1.42
C ASP A 11 -3.76 -12.76 -1.55
N ASP A 12 -2.51 -12.39 -1.85
CA ASP A 12 -2.12 -11.01 -2.11
C ASP A 12 -2.82 -10.47 -3.37
N ASP A 13 -2.85 -11.24 -4.46
CA ASP A 13 -3.54 -10.83 -5.70
C ASP A 13 -5.05 -10.62 -5.47
N SER A 14 -5.68 -11.49 -4.66
CA SER A 14 -7.06 -11.33 -4.23
C SER A 14 -7.27 -10.08 -3.36
N ALA A 15 -6.33 -9.79 -2.45
CA ALA A 15 -6.40 -8.60 -1.61
C ALA A 15 -6.25 -7.30 -2.42
N TRP A 16 -5.32 -7.25 -3.38
CA TRP A 16 -5.15 -6.10 -4.26
C TRP A 16 -6.39 -5.85 -5.12
N LYS A 17 -7.03 -6.90 -5.63
CA LYS A 17 -8.31 -6.79 -6.34
C LYS A 17 -9.39 -6.20 -5.43
N GLN A 18 -9.55 -6.71 -4.22
CA GLN A 18 -10.54 -6.21 -3.25
C GLN A 18 -10.29 -4.76 -2.85
N ILE A 19 -9.03 -4.34 -2.74
CA ILE A 19 -8.67 -2.93 -2.50
C ILE A 19 -9.15 -2.08 -3.68
N GLY A 20 -8.86 -2.49 -4.91
CA GLY A 20 -9.32 -1.80 -6.12
C GLY A 20 -10.84 -1.67 -6.19
N ASP A 21 -11.56 -2.77 -5.95
CA ASP A 21 -13.03 -2.81 -5.94
C ASP A 21 -13.60 -1.90 -4.84
N ALA A 22 -12.99 -1.89 -3.65
CA ALA A 22 -13.38 -1.02 -2.56
C ALA A 22 -13.18 0.47 -2.90
N LEU A 23 -12.05 0.83 -3.49
CA LEU A 23 -11.78 2.21 -3.93
C LEU A 23 -12.75 2.63 -5.04
N GLY A 24 -12.98 1.79 -6.04
CA GLY A 24 -13.93 2.05 -7.13
C GLY A 24 -15.38 2.21 -6.66
N ALA A 25 -15.75 1.53 -5.57
CA ALA A 25 -17.05 1.66 -4.93
C ALA A 25 -17.14 2.79 -3.88
N GLY A 26 -16.10 3.61 -3.71
CA GLY A 26 -16.05 4.66 -2.69
C GLY A 26 -15.96 4.15 -1.24
N LYS A 27 -15.67 2.85 -1.05
CA LYS A 27 -15.52 2.19 0.25
C LYS A 27 -14.11 2.36 0.81
N GLU A 28 -13.66 3.59 0.92
CA GLU A 28 -12.28 3.90 1.30
C GLU A 28 -11.87 3.34 2.67
N ARG A 29 -12.79 3.27 3.64
CA ARG A 29 -12.50 2.64 4.94
C ARG A 29 -12.11 1.17 4.77
N ARG A 30 -12.83 0.44 3.92
CA ARG A 30 -12.53 -0.96 3.61
C ARG A 30 -11.19 -1.10 2.88
N ALA A 31 -10.90 -0.22 1.93
CA ALA A 31 -9.61 -0.19 1.25
C ALA A 31 -8.46 0.05 2.26
N ALA A 32 -8.62 0.98 3.19
CA ALA A 32 -7.64 1.26 4.23
C ALA A 32 -7.38 0.06 5.15
N GLU A 33 -8.42 -0.67 5.55
CA GLU A 33 -8.28 -1.88 6.38
C GLU A 33 -7.48 -2.98 5.65
N LEU A 34 -7.80 -3.23 4.39
CA LEU A 34 -7.10 -4.22 3.58
C LEU A 34 -5.62 -3.83 3.39
N LEU A 35 -5.35 -2.55 3.10
CA LEU A 35 -3.98 -2.02 3.00
C LEU A 35 -3.21 -2.16 4.33
N ARG A 36 -3.85 -1.93 5.48
CA ARG A 36 -3.20 -2.14 6.79
C ARG A 36 -2.86 -3.61 7.04
N GLY A 37 -3.65 -4.54 6.51
CA GLY A 37 -3.34 -5.97 6.54
C GLY A 37 -2.09 -6.27 5.71
N LEU A 38 -2.05 -5.81 4.45
CA LEU A 38 -0.89 -6.02 3.57
C LEU A 38 0.38 -5.32 4.06
N ALA A 39 0.26 -4.19 4.78
CA ALA A 39 1.39 -3.51 5.39
C ALA A 39 2.10 -4.34 6.48
N GLN A 40 1.49 -5.45 6.95
CA GLN A 40 2.07 -6.39 7.90
C GLN A 40 2.66 -7.64 7.24
N SER A 41 2.62 -7.74 5.90
CA SER A 41 3.15 -8.88 5.15
C SER A 41 4.64 -9.12 5.42
N ASN A 42 5.14 -10.35 5.31
CA ASN A 42 6.58 -10.61 5.38
C ASN A 42 7.31 -10.21 4.08
N ASP A 43 6.59 -10.03 2.98
CA ASP A 43 7.16 -9.53 1.73
C ASP A 43 7.35 -8.01 1.76
N ALA A 44 8.60 -7.57 1.62
CA ALA A 44 8.96 -6.16 1.73
C ALA A 44 8.34 -5.30 0.61
N GLN A 45 8.10 -5.89 -0.56
CA GLN A 45 7.49 -5.18 -1.68
C GLN A 45 5.98 -5.00 -1.44
N THR A 46 5.27 -6.03 -0.97
CA THR A 46 3.85 -5.96 -0.58
C THR A 46 3.66 -4.96 0.56
N ARG A 47 4.48 -5.02 1.62
CA ARG A 47 4.43 -4.03 2.71
C ARG A 47 4.61 -2.60 2.20
N GLY A 48 5.66 -2.36 1.41
CA GLY A 48 5.99 -1.03 0.92
C GLY A 48 4.93 -0.47 -0.02
N LYS A 49 4.36 -1.30 -0.90
CA LYS A 49 3.22 -0.91 -1.75
C LYS A 49 1.98 -0.57 -0.92
N ALA A 50 1.70 -1.36 0.12
CA ALA A 50 0.52 -1.15 0.96
C ALA A 50 0.64 0.12 1.79
N ALA A 51 1.81 0.37 2.38
CA ALA A 51 2.10 1.61 3.09
C ALA A 51 2.03 2.84 2.17
N LEU A 52 2.52 2.73 0.93
CA LEU A 52 2.36 3.80 -0.07
C LEU A 52 0.88 4.03 -0.41
N GLY A 53 0.09 2.97 -0.57
CA GLY A 53 -1.36 3.07 -0.81
C GLY A 53 -2.10 3.78 0.35
N LEU A 54 -1.71 3.51 1.60
CA LEU A 54 -2.25 4.23 2.77
C LEU A 54 -1.88 5.72 2.73
N ALA A 55 -0.64 6.05 2.35
CA ALA A 55 -0.20 7.43 2.20
C ALA A 55 -1.00 8.17 1.12
N GLN A 56 -1.24 7.53 -0.02
CA GLN A 56 -2.03 8.09 -1.12
C GLN A 56 -3.50 8.30 -0.71
N LEU A 57 -4.08 7.36 0.04
CA LEU A 57 -5.44 7.49 0.57
C LEU A 57 -5.57 8.60 1.60
N ALA A 58 -4.56 8.82 2.44
CA ALA A 58 -4.54 9.97 3.34
C ALA A 58 -4.47 11.29 2.55
N ALA A 59 -3.64 11.35 1.50
CA ALA A 59 -3.52 12.53 0.65
C ALA A 59 -4.84 12.84 -0.08
N SER A 60 -5.56 11.82 -0.59
CA SER A 60 -6.85 12.01 -1.28
C SER A 60 -7.94 12.58 -0.36
N ARG A 61 -7.81 12.39 0.96
CA ARG A 61 -8.70 12.98 1.98
C ARG A 61 -8.30 14.40 2.38
N GLY A 62 -7.22 14.94 1.81
CA GLY A 62 -6.64 16.20 2.21
C GLY A 62 -5.78 16.13 3.47
N ASP A 63 -5.58 14.94 4.06
CA ASP A 63 -4.71 14.76 5.23
C ASP A 63 -3.24 14.66 4.78
N CYS A 64 -2.70 15.80 4.39
CA CYS A 64 -1.33 15.94 3.93
C CYS A 64 -0.31 15.64 5.05
N ALA A 65 -0.66 15.86 6.31
CA ALA A 65 0.22 15.57 7.44
C ALA A 65 0.41 14.05 7.58
N GLN A 66 -0.70 13.30 7.60
CA GLN A 66 -0.67 11.84 7.66
C GLN A 66 -0.04 11.23 6.40
N ALA A 67 -0.37 11.76 5.22
CA ALA A 67 0.21 11.28 3.96
C ALA A 67 1.74 11.37 3.95
N ARG A 68 2.30 12.51 4.40
CA ARG A 68 3.75 12.69 4.48
C ARG A 68 4.40 11.78 5.50
N ALA A 69 3.79 11.62 6.68
CA ALA A 69 4.32 10.72 7.72
C ALA A 69 4.41 9.27 7.21
N LEU A 70 3.36 8.77 6.55
CA LEU A 70 3.35 7.44 5.97
C LEU A 70 4.35 7.31 4.82
N ALA A 71 4.42 8.30 3.93
CA ALA A 71 5.37 8.30 2.82
C ALA A 71 6.83 8.34 3.29
N ALA A 72 7.14 9.07 4.36
CA ALA A 72 8.47 9.08 4.96
C ALA A 72 8.88 7.69 5.47
N GLY A 73 7.95 6.96 6.11
CA GLY A 73 8.15 5.56 6.48
C GLY A 73 8.44 4.68 5.26
N VAL A 74 7.69 4.84 4.17
CA VAL A 74 7.95 4.11 2.91
C VAL A 74 9.34 4.43 2.36
N ILE A 75 9.79 5.68 2.39
CA ILE A 75 11.13 6.06 1.92
C ILE A 75 12.22 5.34 2.70
N HIS A 76 12.07 5.27 4.02
CA HIS A 76 13.02 4.63 4.92
C HIS A 76 13.06 3.10 4.74
N ASP A 77 11.89 2.47 4.61
CA ASP A 77 11.75 1.02 4.59
C ASP A 77 11.63 0.43 3.16
N ALA A 78 11.77 1.26 2.12
CA ALA A 78 11.50 0.87 0.75
C ALA A 78 12.36 -0.30 0.28
N ALA A 79 11.69 -1.36 -0.16
CA ALA A 79 12.32 -2.50 -0.81
C ALA A 79 12.82 -2.20 -2.23
N SER A 80 12.42 -1.07 -2.83
CA SER A 80 12.83 -0.71 -4.19
C SER A 80 12.91 0.79 -4.45
N PRO A 81 13.81 1.23 -5.36
CA PRO A 81 13.93 2.65 -5.74
C PRO A 81 12.64 3.25 -6.30
N THR A 82 11.80 2.44 -6.94
CA THR A 82 10.51 2.88 -7.48
C THR A 82 9.55 3.29 -6.36
N LEU A 83 9.50 2.53 -5.26
CA LEU A 83 8.68 2.90 -4.10
C LEU A 83 9.20 4.18 -3.46
N THR A 84 10.51 4.30 -3.27
CA THR A 84 11.16 5.51 -2.75
C THR A 84 10.79 6.74 -3.58
N ARG A 85 10.94 6.69 -4.91
CA ARG A 85 10.59 7.81 -5.79
C ARG A 85 9.12 8.19 -5.70
N ARG A 86 8.22 7.21 -5.68
CA ARG A 86 6.77 7.48 -5.58
C ARG A 86 6.41 8.12 -4.24
N ALA A 87 7.00 7.66 -3.15
CA ALA A 87 6.80 8.24 -1.83
C ALA A 87 7.36 9.68 -1.76
N GLN A 88 8.55 9.93 -2.30
CA GLN A 88 9.12 11.29 -2.40
C GLN A 88 8.22 12.24 -3.21
N ALA A 89 7.69 11.76 -4.33
CA ALA A 89 6.75 12.53 -5.15
C ALA A 89 5.49 12.90 -4.36
N LEU A 90 4.93 11.95 -3.58
CA LEU A 90 3.79 12.22 -2.72
C LEU A 90 4.10 13.27 -1.64
N VAL A 91 5.26 13.16 -0.98
CA VAL A 91 5.71 14.15 0.02
C VAL A 91 5.80 15.55 -0.60
N SER A 92 6.26 15.63 -1.85
CA SER A 92 6.46 16.90 -2.56
C SER A 92 5.15 17.53 -3.05
N GLN A 93 4.12 16.72 -3.31
CA GLN A 93 2.80 17.15 -3.76
C GLN A 93 1.97 17.72 -2.60
N CYS A 94 2.07 17.13 -1.42
CA CYS A 94 1.53 17.72 -0.22
C CYS A 94 2.40 18.95 0.16
N ARG A 95 1.87 20.18 0.05
CA ARG A 95 2.49 21.43 0.53
C ARG A 95 1.64 22.07 1.61
#